data_AF-A0A7Y0A1W9-F1
#
_entry.id   AF-A0A7Y0A1W9-F1
#
_cell.length_a   1.000
_cell.length_b   1.000
_cell.length_c   1.000
_cell.angle_alpha   90.00
_cell.angle_beta   90.00
_cell.angle_gamma   90.00
#
_symmetry.space_group_name_H-M   'P 1'
#
loop_
_entity.id
_entity.type
_entity.pdbx_description
1 polymer ?
#
loop_
_entity_poly.entity_id
_entity_poly.type
_entity_poly.pdbx_seq_one_letter_code
_entity_poly.pdbx_strand_id
1 'polypeptide(L)'
;MSVTAASASATLTADEIVVGSALGGLKYTLASFNKTITLTTPGAGGMDTGSAPASGYVALYAIYNPSTATAALLATNATSAIAPNVYGGANMPAGYTASALLSVVPTTSGGLFSVVLVQDRKTNILQYTALNSSTTSTIAATSLSIAGGVPKNAKRVGGSLSLSNTTSSNSTWAFYATSSGTGVQQFSVNTTGSGGNLFGYSTLDLSSQQTLTYALLSITAGTCAFIVYISSYEI
;
A
#
# COMPACT_ATOMS: atom_id res chain seq x y z
N MET A 1 5.91 11.97 4.63
CA MET A 1 5.99 11.44 6.02
C MET A 1 6.98 10.29 6.06
N SER A 2 7.90 10.25 7.01
CA SER A 2 8.86 9.16 7.18
C SER A 2 8.85 8.65 8.62
N VAL A 3 8.76 7.33 8.80
CA VAL A 3 8.83 6.64 10.09
C VAL A 3 9.98 5.63 9.98
N THR A 4 11.10 5.90 10.65
CA THR A 4 12.34 5.12 10.52
C THR A 4 12.47 3.96 11.51
N ALA A 5 11.66 3.98 12.57
CA ALA A 5 11.51 2.92 13.56
C ALA A 5 10.05 2.90 14.03
N ALA A 6 9.58 1.76 14.56
CA ALA A 6 8.22 1.65 15.07
C ALA A 6 7.93 2.77 16.08
N SER A 7 6.89 3.56 15.84
CA SER A 7 6.63 4.79 16.59
C SER A 7 5.14 5.01 16.80
N ALA A 8 4.77 5.52 17.97
CA ALA A 8 3.41 5.96 18.25
C ALA A 8 3.03 7.24 17.48
N SER A 9 4.02 8.00 17.01
CA SER A 9 3.81 9.30 16.38
C SER A 9 4.52 9.42 15.03
N ALA A 10 3.96 10.25 14.16
CA ALA A 10 4.53 10.59 12.86
C ALA A 10 4.16 12.02 12.46
N THR A 11 4.99 12.65 11.63
CA THR A 11 4.73 13.99 11.09
C THR A 11 4.54 13.92 9.58
N LEU A 12 3.43 14.47 9.10
CA LEU A 12 3.13 14.61 7.69
C LEU A 12 3.31 16.06 7.27
N THR A 13 4.11 16.25 6.23
CA THR A 13 4.39 17.53 5.60
C THR A 13 3.91 17.51 4.15
N ALA A 14 3.39 18.64 3.68
CA ALA A 14 3.09 18.90 2.28
C ALA A 14 3.04 20.41 2.05
N ASP A 15 3.44 20.86 0.86
CA ASP A 15 3.37 22.28 0.52
C ASP A 15 1.92 22.75 0.44
N GLU A 16 1.05 21.93 -0.13
CA GLU A 16 -0.39 22.17 -0.20
C GLU A 16 -1.19 20.87 -0.01
N ILE A 17 -2.33 20.97 0.65
CA ILE A 17 -3.33 19.90 0.73
C ILE A 17 -4.71 20.46 0.38
N VAL A 18 -5.42 19.82 -0.54
CA VAL A 18 -6.81 20.14 -0.84
C VAL A 18 -7.73 19.24 -0.01
N VAL A 19 -8.55 19.85 0.84
CA VAL A 19 -9.58 19.16 1.62
C VAL A 19 -10.97 19.55 1.12
N GLY A 20 -11.97 18.70 1.32
CA GLY A 20 -13.35 19.01 0.93
C GLY A 20 -14.38 18.65 1.99
N SER A 21 -15.50 19.37 2.00
CA SER A 21 -16.65 19.05 2.87
C SER A 21 -17.38 17.78 2.45
N ALA A 22 -17.35 17.47 1.16
CA ALA A 22 -17.87 16.24 0.57
C ALA A 22 -17.19 15.95 -0.79
N LEU A 23 -17.47 14.79 -1.37
CA LEU A 23 -17.18 14.53 -2.78
C LEU A 23 -17.98 15.52 -3.64
N GLY A 24 -17.31 16.20 -4.57
CA GLY A 24 -17.93 17.29 -5.36
C GLY A 24 -18.31 18.54 -4.56
N GLY A 25 -18.14 18.56 -3.23
CA GLY A 25 -18.45 19.72 -2.38
C GLY A 25 -17.37 20.79 -2.36
N LEU A 26 -17.59 21.82 -1.54
CA LEU A 26 -16.67 22.94 -1.32
C LEU A 26 -15.27 22.44 -0.93
N LYS A 27 -14.24 23.04 -1.53
CA LYS A 27 -12.84 22.69 -1.33
C LYS A 27 -12.09 23.83 -0.65
N TYR A 28 -11.11 23.46 0.17
CA TYR A 28 -10.17 24.38 0.82
C TYR A 28 -8.76 23.92 0.53
N THR A 29 -7.88 24.85 0.19
CA THR A 29 -6.45 24.59 0.01
C THR A 29 -5.70 25.01 1.27
N LEU A 30 -5.01 24.06 1.89
CA LEU A 30 -4.22 24.24 3.10
C LEU A 30 -2.76 24.37 2.69
N ALA A 31 -2.19 25.56 2.81
CA ALA A 31 -0.78 25.78 2.52
C ALA A 31 0.11 25.38 3.71
N SER A 32 1.38 25.03 3.42
CA SER A 32 2.42 24.71 4.40
C SER A 32 1.96 23.70 5.46
N PHE A 33 1.32 22.62 5.01
CA PHE A 33 0.79 21.60 5.92
C PHE A 33 1.96 20.91 6.63
N ASN A 34 2.01 21.04 7.96
CA ASN A 34 2.94 20.34 8.82
C ASN A 34 2.20 19.96 10.10
N LYS A 35 1.79 18.70 10.20
CA LYS A 35 1.00 18.20 11.32
C LYS A 35 1.54 16.88 11.83
N THR A 36 1.59 16.76 13.14
CA THR A 36 1.93 15.53 13.84
C THR A 36 0.65 14.78 14.20
N ILE A 37 0.72 13.47 14.15
CA ILE A 37 -0.32 12.56 14.62
C ILE A 37 0.26 11.58 15.64
N THR A 38 -0.53 11.22 16.66
CA THR A 38 -0.22 10.15 17.61
C THR A 38 -1.32 9.10 17.66
N LEU A 39 -0.95 7.82 17.61
CA LEU A 39 -1.89 6.69 17.63
C LEU A 39 -2.41 6.35 19.03
N THR A 40 -1.97 7.06 20.07
CA THR A 40 -2.29 6.78 21.47
C THR A 40 -3.43 7.62 22.04
N THR A 41 -3.83 8.70 21.36
CA THR A 41 -4.89 9.59 21.84
C THR A 41 -5.99 9.76 20.80
N PRO A 42 -7.28 9.68 21.19
CA PRO A 42 -8.37 10.02 20.29
C PRO A 42 -8.49 11.54 20.03
N GLY A 43 -9.05 11.92 18.89
CA GLY A 43 -9.35 13.30 18.50
C GLY A 43 -8.41 13.89 17.45
N ALA A 44 -8.48 15.21 17.29
CA ALA A 44 -7.62 15.93 16.34
C ALA A 44 -6.14 15.74 16.71
N GLY A 45 -5.34 15.29 15.75
CA GLY A 45 -3.95 14.89 15.97
C GLY A 45 -3.78 13.44 16.44
N GLY A 46 -4.83 12.61 16.40
CA GLY A 46 -4.73 11.21 16.77
C GLY A 46 -5.78 10.30 16.12
N MET A 47 -6.15 9.23 16.81
CA MET A 47 -7.18 8.29 16.34
C MET A 47 -8.57 8.93 16.37
N ASP A 48 -9.46 8.56 15.45
CA ASP A 48 -10.84 9.04 15.47
C ASP A 48 -11.63 8.43 16.64
N THR A 49 -11.34 7.17 16.96
CA THR A 49 -11.83 6.49 18.14
C THR A 49 -10.89 5.36 18.55
N GLY A 50 -10.95 4.98 19.83
CA GLY A 50 -10.23 3.83 20.37
C GLY A 50 -8.71 3.90 20.17
N SER A 51 -8.09 2.71 20.09
CA SER A 51 -6.67 2.53 19.84
C SER A 51 -6.40 2.11 18.40
N ALA A 52 -5.21 2.39 17.90
CA ALA A 52 -4.79 1.89 16.60
C ALA A 52 -4.82 0.35 16.53
N PRO A 53 -5.17 -0.24 15.38
CA PRO A 53 -5.22 -1.70 15.22
C PRO A 53 -3.83 -2.31 15.40
N ALA A 54 -3.74 -3.48 16.02
CA ALA A 54 -2.54 -4.31 16.01
C ALA A 54 -2.43 -5.05 14.66
N SER A 55 -1.25 -5.01 14.04
CA SER A 55 -0.95 -5.69 12.76
C SER A 55 -1.98 -5.38 11.66
N GLY A 56 -2.38 -4.11 11.56
CA GLY A 56 -3.45 -3.66 10.66
C GLY A 56 -3.04 -2.43 9.87
N TYR A 57 -4.01 -1.57 9.58
CA TYR A 57 -3.79 -0.33 8.83
C TYR A 57 -4.57 0.82 9.43
N VAL A 58 -3.98 2.01 9.38
CA VAL A 58 -4.66 3.28 9.68
C VAL A 58 -4.70 4.15 8.43
N ALA A 59 -5.88 4.69 8.13
CA ALA A 59 -6.05 5.73 7.13
C ALA A 59 -5.82 7.10 7.78
N LEU A 60 -4.95 7.90 7.18
CA LEU A 60 -4.58 9.24 7.64
C LEU A 60 -5.30 10.28 6.81
N TYR A 61 -6.12 11.10 7.47
CA TYR A 61 -6.82 12.22 6.87
C TYR A 61 -6.20 13.54 7.33
N ALA A 62 -6.08 14.50 6.41
CA ALA A 62 -6.10 15.91 6.80
C ALA A 62 -7.55 16.29 7.13
N ILE A 63 -7.75 17.00 8.24
CA ILE A 63 -9.03 17.57 8.63
C ILE A 63 -8.88 19.08 8.80
N TYR A 64 -9.93 19.82 8.45
CA TYR A 64 -9.93 21.29 8.52
C TYR A 64 -11.22 21.84 9.15
N ASN A 65 -11.04 22.83 10.01
CA ASN A 65 -12.09 23.68 10.56
C ASN A 65 -12.08 25.03 9.83
N PRO A 66 -13.04 25.29 8.92
CA PRO A 66 -13.10 26.54 8.15
C PRO A 66 -13.37 27.77 9.01
N SER A 67 -14.07 27.62 10.15
CA SER A 67 -14.42 28.74 11.02
C SER A 67 -13.22 29.28 11.79
N THR A 68 -12.24 28.41 12.12
CA THR A 68 -11.04 28.79 12.88
C THR A 68 -9.75 28.69 12.06
N ALA A 69 -9.86 28.41 10.76
CA ALA A 69 -8.74 28.15 9.86
C ALA A 69 -7.71 27.15 10.42
N THR A 70 -8.18 26.16 11.19
CA THR A 70 -7.31 25.21 11.88
C THR A 70 -7.30 23.86 11.16
N ALA A 71 -6.11 23.36 10.86
CA ALA A 71 -5.89 22.04 10.29
C ALA A 71 -5.25 21.08 11.28
N ALA A 72 -5.62 19.81 11.20
CA ALA A 72 -5.05 18.71 11.97
C ALA A 72 -5.02 17.42 11.12
N LEU A 73 -4.45 16.36 11.70
CA LEU A 73 -4.58 15.00 11.17
C LEU A 73 -5.62 14.21 11.97
N LEU A 74 -6.23 13.21 11.34
CA LEU A 74 -7.11 12.23 11.98
C LEU A 74 -6.81 10.84 11.41
N ALA A 75 -6.54 9.87 12.27
CA ALA A 75 -6.38 8.47 11.89
C ALA A 75 -7.67 7.69 12.11
N THR A 76 -7.98 6.73 11.24
CA THR A 76 -9.07 5.77 11.47
C THR A 76 -8.62 4.38 11.09
N ASN A 77 -9.17 3.36 11.74
CA ASN A 77 -8.84 1.97 11.42
C ASN A 77 -9.33 1.61 10.00
N ALA A 78 -8.40 1.26 9.12
CA ALA A 78 -8.65 0.91 7.72
C ALA A 78 -8.34 -0.57 7.43
N THR A 79 -8.24 -1.41 8.46
CA THR A 79 -7.85 -2.82 8.31
C THR A 79 -8.92 -3.62 7.56
N SER A 80 -10.19 -3.42 7.91
CA SER A 80 -11.30 -4.25 7.40
C SER A 80 -12.13 -3.58 6.32
N ALA A 81 -11.98 -2.27 6.11
CA ALA A 81 -12.79 -1.49 5.16
C ALA A 81 -11.93 -0.50 4.36
N ILE A 82 -12.38 -0.15 3.16
CA ILE A 82 -11.76 0.91 2.37
C ILE A 82 -12.07 2.25 3.04
N ALA A 83 -11.02 3.01 3.34
CA ALA A 83 -11.15 4.39 3.76
C ALA A 83 -11.56 5.29 2.57
N PRO A 84 -12.66 6.06 2.66
CA PRO A 84 -13.08 6.97 1.59
C PRO A 84 -12.12 8.16 1.39
N ASN A 85 -12.23 8.89 0.27
CA ASN A 85 -11.38 10.08 0.02
C ASN A 85 -11.72 11.28 0.92
N VAL A 86 -12.95 11.36 1.42
CA VAL A 86 -13.39 12.32 2.44
C VAL A 86 -13.85 11.49 3.63
N TYR A 87 -13.41 11.85 4.83
CA TYR A 87 -13.77 11.13 6.06
C TYR A 87 -15.29 11.07 6.21
N GLY A 88 -15.84 9.86 6.24
CA GLY A 88 -17.27 9.60 6.38
C GLY A 88 -17.67 9.00 7.73
N GLY A 89 -16.74 8.94 8.69
CA GLY A 89 -17.01 8.42 10.03
C GLY A 89 -17.77 9.42 10.91
N ALA A 90 -18.29 8.94 12.03
CA ALA A 90 -19.07 9.76 12.96
C ALA A 90 -18.22 10.54 13.98
N ASN A 91 -16.91 10.28 14.06
CA ASN A 91 -16.03 10.81 15.12
C ASN A 91 -15.17 11.99 14.63
N MET A 92 -15.68 12.79 13.69
CA MET A 92 -14.97 14.01 13.27
C MET A 92 -14.93 14.99 14.47
N PRO A 93 -13.76 15.51 14.86
CA PRO A 93 -13.67 16.46 15.97
C PRO A 93 -14.52 17.71 15.72
N ALA A 94 -15.10 18.27 16.80
CA ALA A 94 -16.03 19.38 16.70
C ALA A 94 -15.44 20.58 15.92
N GLY A 95 -16.23 21.13 15.00
CA GLY A 95 -15.87 22.26 14.15
C GLY A 95 -15.03 21.90 12.91
N TYR A 96 -14.42 20.72 12.85
CA TYR A 96 -13.83 20.22 11.62
C TYR A 96 -14.96 19.73 10.71
N THR A 97 -14.98 20.19 9.46
CA THR A 97 -16.06 19.90 8.50
C THR A 97 -15.56 19.56 7.10
N ALA A 98 -14.26 19.64 6.86
CA ALA A 98 -13.64 19.24 5.61
C ALA A 98 -12.48 18.27 5.86
N SER A 99 -12.28 17.33 4.95
CA SER A 99 -11.19 16.36 5.05
C SER A 99 -10.69 15.86 3.70
N ALA A 100 -9.51 15.23 3.70
CA ALA A 100 -8.98 14.47 2.58
C ALA A 100 -8.12 13.31 3.07
N LEU A 101 -8.32 12.12 2.49
CA LEU A 101 -7.45 10.97 2.71
C LEU A 101 -6.08 11.24 2.10
N LEU A 102 -5.03 11.16 2.91
CA LEU A 102 -3.65 11.41 2.48
C LEU A 102 -2.92 10.11 2.19
N SER A 103 -2.99 9.16 3.13
CA SER A 103 -2.31 7.87 3.04
C SER A 103 -3.04 6.81 3.86
N VAL A 104 -2.74 5.54 3.60
CA VAL A 104 -3.08 4.41 4.46
C VAL A 104 -1.78 3.71 4.80
N VAL A 105 -1.45 3.56 6.08
CA VAL A 105 -0.16 3.03 6.53
C VAL A 105 -0.33 1.85 7.48
N PRO A 106 0.57 0.84 7.42
CA PRO A 106 0.52 -0.33 8.30
C PRO A 106 0.88 0.01 9.74
N THR A 107 0.29 -0.75 10.66
CA THR A 107 0.62 -0.75 12.08
C THR A 107 1.33 -2.04 12.49
N THR A 108 2.18 -1.94 13.50
CA THR A 108 2.85 -3.08 14.12
C THR A 108 1.90 -3.87 15.02
N SER A 109 2.32 -5.03 15.52
CA SER A 109 1.56 -5.80 16.52
C SER A 109 1.28 -5.03 17.82
N GLY A 110 2.05 -3.99 18.11
CA GLY A 110 1.83 -3.09 19.26
C GLY A 110 0.91 -1.90 18.97
N GLY A 111 0.31 -1.81 17.78
CA GLY A 111 -0.53 -0.65 17.40
C GLY A 111 0.26 0.63 17.13
N LEU A 112 1.57 0.53 16.87
CA LEU A 112 2.43 1.64 16.48
C LEU A 112 2.47 1.76 14.95
N PHE A 113 2.80 2.94 14.41
CA PHE A 113 3.20 3.04 13.00
C PHE A 113 4.36 2.09 12.72
N SER A 114 4.27 1.35 11.60
CA SER A 114 5.40 0.57 11.11
C SER A 114 6.42 1.47 10.41
N VAL A 115 7.60 0.93 10.10
CA VAL A 115 8.60 1.62 9.27
C VAL A 115 8.03 1.84 7.87
N VAL A 116 7.87 3.11 7.49
CA VAL A 116 7.28 3.52 6.21
C VAL A 116 7.86 4.83 5.70
N LEU A 117 7.87 4.99 4.38
CA LEU A 117 8.07 6.28 3.71
C LEU A 117 6.86 6.58 2.84
N VAL A 118 6.08 7.58 3.21
CA VAL A 118 4.97 8.10 2.43
C VAL A 118 5.42 9.33 1.65
N GLN A 119 5.29 9.25 0.34
CA GLN A 119 5.48 10.33 -0.62
C GLN A 119 4.22 10.40 -1.48
N ASP A 120 3.50 11.51 -1.38
CA ASP A 120 2.19 11.67 -1.99
C ASP A 120 1.26 10.50 -1.65
N ARG A 121 0.72 9.85 -2.68
CA ARG A 121 -0.18 8.69 -2.58
C ARG A 121 0.56 7.35 -2.47
N LYS A 122 1.88 7.35 -2.57
CA LYS A 122 2.72 6.16 -2.52
C LYS A 122 3.26 5.94 -1.10
N THR A 123 3.16 4.71 -0.63
CA THR A 123 3.75 4.25 0.63
C THR A 123 4.77 3.17 0.33
N ASN A 124 6.02 3.42 0.69
CA ASN A 124 7.07 2.41 0.72
C ASN A 124 7.07 1.76 2.10
N ILE A 125 7.19 0.43 2.12
CA ILE A 125 7.12 -0.41 3.31
C ILE A 125 8.35 -1.31 3.40
N LEU A 126 8.57 -1.93 4.56
CA LEU A 126 9.49 -3.07 4.65
C LEU A 126 9.04 -4.19 3.70
N GLN A 127 10.03 -4.87 3.13
CA GLN A 127 9.79 -5.91 2.14
C GLN A 127 8.91 -7.03 2.71
N TYR A 128 7.77 -7.27 2.07
CA TYR A 128 6.82 -8.32 2.38
C TYR A 128 6.94 -9.44 1.34
N THR A 129 7.16 -10.67 1.78
CA THR A 129 7.17 -11.85 0.89
C THR A 129 5.74 -12.30 0.63
N ALA A 130 5.24 -12.05 -0.58
CA ALA A 130 3.87 -12.40 -0.98
C ALA A 130 3.76 -13.84 -1.49
N LEU A 131 4.81 -14.37 -2.13
CA LEU A 131 4.85 -15.73 -2.66
C LEU A 131 6.31 -16.22 -2.64
N ASN A 132 6.53 -17.46 -2.25
CA ASN A 132 7.80 -18.15 -2.35
C ASN A 132 7.51 -19.62 -2.70
N SER A 133 7.83 -20.02 -3.93
CA SER A 133 7.52 -21.38 -4.41
C SER A 133 8.43 -21.78 -5.57
N SER A 134 8.24 -23.00 -6.05
CA SER A 134 8.93 -23.52 -7.23
C SER A 134 8.04 -24.51 -7.99
N THR A 135 8.31 -24.71 -9.28
CA THR A 135 7.57 -25.62 -10.14
C THR A 135 8.43 -26.14 -11.28
N THR A 136 8.09 -27.30 -11.82
CA THR A 136 8.66 -27.87 -13.05
C THR A 136 7.76 -27.65 -14.27
N SER A 137 6.59 -27.04 -14.08
CA SER A 137 5.55 -26.87 -15.11
C SER A 137 5.01 -25.45 -15.13
N THR A 138 4.49 -25.01 -16.27
CA THR A 138 3.82 -23.72 -16.42
C THR A 138 2.66 -23.56 -15.44
N ILE A 139 2.39 -22.32 -15.03
CA ILE A 139 1.29 -21.96 -14.11
C ILE A 139 0.32 -21.09 -14.89
N ALA A 140 -0.93 -21.53 -15.00
CA ALA A 140 -2.01 -20.71 -15.56
C ALA A 140 -2.29 -19.49 -14.68
N ALA A 141 -2.91 -18.45 -15.23
CA ALA A 141 -3.23 -17.22 -14.50
C ALA A 141 -3.98 -17.53 -13.19
N THR A 142 -3.32 -17.25 -12.07
CA THR A 142 -3.76 -17.61 -10.72
C THR A 142 -3.80 -16.38 -9.83
N SER A 143 -4.85 -16.27 -9.02
CA SER A 143 -5.00 -15.19 -8.04
C SER A 143 -4.14 -15.45 -6.79
N LEU A 144 -3.50 -14.41 -6.30
CA LEU A 144 -2.66 -14.39 -5.10
C LEU A 144 -3.16 -13.31 -4.15
N SER A 145 -3.51 -13.69 -2.91
CA SER A 145 -3.79 -12.71 -1.86
C SER A 145 -2.51 -12.05 -1.40
N ILE A 146 -2.53 -10.73 -1.27
CA ILE A 146 -1.43 -9.89 -0.79
C ILE A 146 -1.84 -9.07 0.45
N ALA A 147 -2.94 -9.46 1.11
CA ALA A 147 -3.51 -8.74 2.24
C ALA A 147 -2.56 -8.59 3.45
N GLY A 148 -1.56 -9.46 3.56
CA GLY A 148 -0.56 -9.41 4.64
C GLY A 148 0.41 -8.23 4.56
N GLY A 149 0.55 -7.58 3.40
CA GLY A 149 1.48 -6.45 3.21
C GLY A 149 0.89 -5.24 2.49
N VAL A 150 -0.37 -5.31 2.05
CA VAL A 150 -1.01 -4.25 1.26
C VAL A 150 -2.40 -3.92 1.80
N PRO A 151 -2.78 -2.64 2.00
CA PRO A 151 -4.12 -2.26 2.47
C PRO A 151 -5.18 -2.41 1.38
N LYS A 152 -6.46 -2.51 1.79
CA LYS A 152 -7.61 -2.56 0.87
C LYS A 152 -7.75 -1.32 -0.03
N ASN A 153 -7.22 -0.18 0.40
CA ASN A 153 -7.20 1.06 -0.37
C ASN A 153 -6.26 1.01 -1.58
N ALA A 154 -5.28 0.10 -1.61
CA ALA A 154 -4.27 0.07 -2.65
C ALA A 154 -4.89 -0.15 -4.03
N LYS A 155 -4.43 0.67 -4.98
CA LYS A 155 -4.74 0.58 -6.41
C LYS A 155 -3.56 0.09 -7.23
N ARG A 156 -2.34 0.25 -6.70
CA ARG A 156 -1.12 -0.22 -7.34
C ARG A 156 -0.15 -0.78 -6.33
N VAL A 157 0.71 -1.68 -6.76
CA VAL A 157 1.83 -2.21 -5.96
C VAL A 157 3.14 -2.18 -6.73
N GLY A 158 4.24 -2.24 -6.00
CA GLY A 158 5.59 -2.37 -6.54
C GLY A 158 6.48 -3.17 -5.60
N GLY A 159 7.54 -3.73 -6.17
CA GLY A 159 8.48 -4.58 -5.44
C GLY A 159 9.47 -5.26 -6.37
N SER A 160 9.79 -6.51 -6.05
CA SER A 160 10.77 -7.30 -6.81
C SER A 160 10.35 -8.75 -6.97
N LEU A 161 10.72 -9.34 -8.10
CA LEU A 161 10.53 -10.75 -8.43
C LEU A 161 11.89 -11.42 -8.55
N SER A 162 12.16 -12.43 -7.74
CA SER A 162 13.25 -13.37 -7.99
C SER A 162 12.73 -14.48 -8.89
N LEU A 163 13.43 -14.78 -9.98
CA LEU A 163 13.11 -15.87 -10.89
C LEU A 163 14.39 -16.63 -11.25
N SER A 164 14.43 -17.92 -10.97
CA SER A 164 15.63 -18.75 -11.12
C SER A 164 15.31 -20.16 -11.58
N ASN A 165 16.26 -20.82 -12.23
CA ASN A 165 16.18 -22.17 -12.72
C ASN A 165 17.33 -23.03 -12.16
N THR A 166 17.06 -24.32 -11.96
CA THR A 166 18.05 -25.31 -11.49
C THR A 166 18.95 -25.87 -12.60
N THR A 167 18.57 -25.69 -13.86
CA THR A 167 19.32 -26.12 -15.05
C THR A 167 19.20 -25.07 -16.15
N SER A 168 19.85 -25.30 -17.31
CA SER A 168 19.66 -24.43 -18.47
C SER A 168 18.20 -24.44 -18.92
N SER A 169 17.55 -23.29 -18.85
CA SER A 169 16.11 -23.16 -19.12
C SER A 169 15.75 -21.73 -19.49
N ASN A 170 14.70 -21.57 -20.28
CA ASN A 170 14.00 -20.32 -20.50
C ASN A 170 12.70 -20.33 -19.70
N SER A 171 12.56 -19.37 -18.79
CA SER A 171 11.37 -19.23 -17.95
C SER A 171 10.84 -17.80 -18.04
N THR A 172 9.53 -17.65 -18.30
CA THR A 172 8.85 -16.36 -18.39
C THR A 172 7.74 -16.28 -17.35
N TRP A 173 7.85 -15.30 -16.46
CA TRP A 173 6.83 -14.93 -15.49
C TRP A 173 6.02 -13.74 -16.00
N ALA A 174 4.74 -13.68 -15.62
CA ALA A 174 3.89 -12.53 -15.87
C ALA A 174 3.07 -12.16 -14.64
N PHE A 175 2.96 -10.87 -14.38
CA PHE A 175 1.89 -10.29 -13.58
C PHE A 175 0.83 -9.68 -14.49
N TYR A 176 -0.42 -9.69 -14.03
CA TYR A 176 -1.54 -9.07 -14.71
C TYR A 176 -2.32 -8.19 -13.74
N ALA A 177 -2.87 -7.10 -14.26
CA ALA A 177 -3.78 -6.25 -13.52
C ALA A 177 -5.17 -6.90 -13.35
N THR A 178 -5.58 -7.73 -14.31
CA THR A 178 -6.86 -8.46 -14.30
C THR A 178 -6.65 -9.92 -14.72
N SER A 179 -7.58 -10.80 -14.35
CA SER A 179 -7.58 -12.21 -14.80
C SER A 179 -7.79 -12.38 -16.31
N SER A 180 -8.25 -11.35 -17.02
CA SER A 180 -8.39 -11.33 -18.48
C SER A 180 -7.10 -10.95 -19.22
N GLY A 181 -6.00 -10.72 -18.51
CA GLY A 181 -4.68 -10.53 -19.11
C GLY A 181 -4.30 -9.07 -19.44
N THR A 182 -5.02 -8.07 -18.90
CA THR A 182 -4.67 -6.65 -19.10
C THR A 182 -3.56 -6.19 -18.14
N GLY A 183 -2.87 -5.10 -18.50
CA GLY A 183 -1.84 -4.50 -17.64
C GLY A 183 -0.64 -5.41 -17.38
N VAL A 184 -0.26 -6.23 -18.37
CA VAL A 184 0.76 -7.27 -18.22
C VAL A 184 2.15 -6.67 -17.97
N GLN A 185 2.88 -7.25 -17.02
CA GLN A 185 4.33 -7.05 -16.87
C GLN A 185 5.01 -8.42 -16.91
N GLN A 186 5.94 -8.60 -17.85
CA GLN A 186 6.63 -9.88 -18.06
C GLN A 186 8.10 -9.81 -17.68
N PHE A 187 8.60 -10.91 -17.14
CA PHE A 187 9.98 -11.07 -16.69
C PHE A 187 10.47 -12.42 -17.19
N SER A 188 11.55 -12.41 -17.96
CA SER A 188 12.10 -13.64 -18.53
C SER A 188 13.54 -13.84 -18.09
N VAL A 189 13.88 -15.08 -17.78
CA VAL A 189 15.26 -15.49 -17.51
C VAL A 189 15.64 -16.62 -18.46
N ASN A 190 16.78 -16.47 -19.10
CA ASN A 190 17.43 -17.52 -19.86
C ASN A 190 18.73 -17.89 -19.15
N THR A 191 18.86 -19.15 -18.76
CA THR A 191 20.06 -19.65 -18.07
C THR A 191 20.75 -20.71 -18.92
N THR A 192 22.08 -20.74 -18.89
CA THR A 192 22.91 -21.81 -19.49
C THR A 192 23.31 -22.89 -18.48
N GLY A 193 22.82 -22.77 -17.23
CA GLY A 193 23.03 -23.66 -16.10
C GLY A 193 22.11 -23.27 -14.94
N SER A 194 22.43 -23.67 -13.70
CA SER A 194 21.69 -23.16 -12.54
C SER A 194 21.95 -21.66 -12.35
N GLY A 195 20.90 -20.86 -12.20
CA GLY A 195 21.01 -19.41 -12.05
C GLY A 195 19.66 -18.71 -12.08
N GLY A 196 19.66 -17.39 -11.91
CA GLY A 196 18.44 -16.59 -11.89
C GLY A 196 18.72 -15.09 -11.90
N ASN A 197 17.65 -14.31 -11.96
CA ASN A 197 17.68 -12.85 -11.93
C ASN A 197 16.70 -12.31 -10.89
N LEU A 198 16.98 -11.11 -10.40
CA LEU A 198 16.05 -10.30 -9.61
C LEU A 198 15.55 -9.15 -10.47
N PHE A 199 14.24 -9.06 -10.63
CA PHE A 199 13.58 -8.03 -11.41
C PHE A 199 12.87 -7.04 -10.48
N GLY A 200 13.00 -5.74 -10.74
CA GLY A 200 12.12 -4.74 -10.15
C GLY A 200 10.81 -4.66 -10.91
N TYR A 201 9.70 -4.47 -10.19
CA TYR A 201 8.43 -4.12 -10.79
C TYR A 201 7.79 -2.97 -10.03
N SER A 202 7.07 -2.10 -10.74
CA SER A 202 6.40 -0.94 -10.16
C SER A 202 5.09 -0.69 -10.87
N THR A 203 4.21 0.06 -10.20
CA THR A 203 2.93 0.51 -10.77
C THR A 203 2.10 -0.63 -11.37
N LEU A 204 2.11 -1.80 -10.72
CA LEU A 204 1.26 -2.93 -11.08
C LEU A 204 -0.14 -2.66 -10.55
N ASP A 205 -1.09 -2.39 -11.44
CA ASP A 205 -2.47 -2.07 -11.08
C ASP A 205 -3.19 -3.27 -10.43
N LEU A 206 -4.06 -2.99 -9.46
CA LEU A 206 -4.90 -3.96 -8.78
C LEU A 206 -6.36 -3.78 -9.22
N SER A 207 -6.92 -4.74 -9.95
CA SER A 207 -8.36 -4.73 -10.26
C SER A 207 -9.24 -5.15 -9.09
N SER A 208 -8.67 -5.92 -8.17
CA SER A 208 -9.34 -6.47 -6.99
C SER A 208 -8.54 -6.13 -5.74
N GLN A 209 -9.24 -5.81 -4.65
CA GLN A 209 -8.58 -5.44 -3.39
C GLN A 209 -7.62 -6.55 -2.95
N GLN A 210 -6.39 -6.15 -2.63
CA GLN A 210 -5.38 -7.04 -2.05
C GLN A 210 -5.17 -8.35 -2.84
N THR A 211 -5.34 -8.33 -4.17
CA THR A 211 -5.20 -9.52 -5.02
C THR A 211 -4.36 -9.21 -6.24
N LEU A 212 -3.31 -10.02 -6.45
CA LEU A 212 -2.54 -10.05 -7.69
C LEU A 212 -2.96 -11.24 -8.54
N THR A 213 -2.80 -11.12 -9.86
CA THR A 213 -2.86 -12.27 -10.75
C THR A 213 -1.48 -12.49 -11.36
N TYR A 214 -0.99 -13.73 -11.28
CA TYR A 214 0.31 -14.12 -11.81
C TYR A 214 0.22 -15.37 -12.68
N ALA A 215 1.20 -15.57 -13.55
CA ALA A 215 1.36 -16.80 -14.33
C ALA A 215 2.84 -17.09 -14.57
N LEU A 216 3.16 -18.36 -14.76
CA LEU A 216 4.43 -18.81 -15.33
C LEU A 216 4.12 -19.32 -16.75
N LEU A 217 4.44 -18.50 -17.74
CA LEU A 217 4.06 -18.68 -19.15
C LEU A 217 4.90 -19.74 -19.85
N SER A 218 6.16 -19.88 -19.44
CA SER A 218 7.09 -20.85 -20.00
C SER A 218 8.07 -21.33 -18.94
N ILE A 219 8.48 -22.59 -19.07
CA ILE A 219 9.65 -23.20 -18.46
C ILE A 219 10.07 -24.32 -19.40
N THR A 220 11.29 -24.27 -19.94
CA THR A 220 11.72 -25.27 -20.96
C THR A 220 12.38 -26.50 -20.35
N ALA A 221 12.99 -26.36 -19.17
CA ALA A 221 13.62 -27.46 -18.44
C ALA A 221 13.82 -27.13 -16.94
N GLY A 222 14.10 -28.17 -16.15
CA GLY A 222 14.43 -28.05 -14.73
C GLY A 222 13.27 -27.56 -13.86
N THR A 223 13.62 -27.16 -12.64
CA THR A 223 12.71 -26.51 -11.69
C THR A 223 12.94 -25.00 -11.70
N CYS A 224 11.88 -24.23 -11.90
CA CYS A 224 11.85 -22.78 -11.77
C CYS A 224 11.42 -22.41 -10.34
N ALA A 225 12.29 -21.70 -9.60
CA ALA A 225 11.98 -21.13 -8.30
C ALA A 225 11.70 -19.64 -8.42
N PHE A 226 10.68 -19.16 -7.72
CA PHE A 226 10.23 -17.78 -7.78
C PHE A 226 9.83 -17.24 -6.41
N ILE A 227 10.20 -15.97 -6.17
CA ILE A 227 9.82 -15.24 -4.96
C ILE A 227 9.28 -13.88 -5.36
N VAL A 228 8.07 -13.57 -4.91
CA VAL A 228 7.42 -12.27 -5.12
C VAL A 228 7.50 -11.47 -3.84
N TYR A 229 8.15 -10.31 -3.93
CA TYR A 229 8.29 -9.37 -2.83
C TYR A 229 7.54 -8.07 -3.14
N ILE A 230 6.81 -7.55 -2.16
CA ILE A 230 6.16 -6.23 -2.22
C ILE A 230 6.92 -5.28 -1.30
N SER A 231 7.24 -4.09 -1.80
CA SER A 231 7.93 -3.04 -1.02
C SER A 231 7.24 -1.68 -1.11
N SER A 232 6.19 -1.55 -1.91
CA SER A 232 5.38 -0.33 -1.95
C SER A 232 3.97 -0.59 -2.46
N TYR A 233 3.07 0.34 -2.14
CA TYR A 233 1.74 0.44 -2.72
C TYR A 233 1.32 1.91 -2.88
N GLU A 234 0.33 2.16 -3.73
CA GLU A 234 -0.27 3.47 -3.98
C GLU A 234 -1.79 3.39 -3.84
N ILE A 235 -2.42 4.42 -3.28
CA ILE A 235 -3.86 4.47 -2.97
C ILE A 235 -4.62 5.59 -3.70
#